data_AF-A0A7L4NU96-F1
#
_entry.id   AF-A0A7L4NU96-F1
#
_cell.length_a   1.000
_cell.length_b   1.000
_cell.length_c   1.000
_cell.angle_alpha   90.00
_cell.angle_beta   90.00
_cell.angle_gamma   90.00
#
_symmetry.space_group_name_H-M   'P 1'
#
loop_
_entity.id
_entity.type
_entity.pdbx_description
1 polymer ?
#
loop_
_entity_poly.entity_id
_entity_poly.type
_entity_poly.pdbx_seq_one_letter_code
_entity_poly.pdbx_strand_id
1 'polypeptide(L)'
;MVYWLNDNSRFLEIKDKAQSFTSQVNQDLPEGMELEFEGFFQRGFFVTKKRYALIQDGNIVVKGLELVRRDWAPVAKKTQEKVLRALLEEGSPQKAVRIVQDTMQEIKDGNISLEDLVIHTQLTKNPEEYVQSAPHVMAAKKAMAKGRKVGPGTIIRYVVIRGREAISQRAVPLEDADVSQYDPSYYIDNQVLPAVTRIIEAVGYPKEDIIHKEKQSSLDAFF
;
A
#
# COMPACT_ATOMS: atom_id res chain seq x y z
N MET A 1 11.95 -2.24 -12.33
CA MET A 1 12.95 -3.29 -12.68
C MET A 1 13.16 -4.15 -11.45
N VAL A 2 13.00 -5.48 -11.57
CA VAL A 2 13.19 -6.44 -10.46
C VAL A 2 14.62 -6.98 -10.53
N TYR A 3 15.36 -6.95 -9.43
CA TYR A 3 16.70 -7.54 -9.36
C TYR A 3 16.63 -8.89 -8.63
N TRP A 4 17.20 -9.92 -9.25
CA TRP A 4 17.18 -11.31 -8.78
C TRP A 4 18.60 -11.79 -8.50
N LEU A 5 18.87 -12.24 -7.26
CA LEU A 5 20.03 -13.04 -6.91
C LEU A 5 19.53 -14.38 -6.35
N ASN A 6 19.63 -15.45 -7.14
CA ASN A 6 19.10 -16.77 -6.79
C ASN A 6 20.18 -17.74 -6.25
N ASP A 7 21.45 -17.33 -6.20
CA ASP A 7 22.55 -18.16 -5.74
C ASP A 7 23.09 -17.63 -4.40
N ASN A 8 22.90 -18.42 -3.34
CA ASN A 8 23.25 -18.05 -1.98
C ASN A 8 24.77 -17.92 -1.77
N SER A 9 25.58 -18.67 -2.54
CA SER A 9 27.04 -18.59 -2.47
C SER A 9 27.56 -17.29 -3.10
N ARG A 10 27.04 -16.97 -4.28
CA ARG A 10 27.31 -15.71 -4.98
C ARG A 10 26.77 -14.50 -4.23
N PHE A 11 25.64 -14.65 -3.53
CA PHE A 11 25.07 -13.62 -2.65
C PHE A 11 26.04 -13.25 -1.52
N LEU A 12 26.59 -14.24 -0.80
CA LEU A 12 27.59 -14.00 0.25
C LEU A 12 28.87 -13.39 -0.33
N GLU A 13 29.37 -13.90 -1.45
CA GLU A 13 30.58 -13.38 -2.09
C GLU A 13 30.45 -11.90 -2.48
N ILE A 14 29.30 -11.51 -3.07
CA ILE A 14 29.03 -10.11 -3.44
C ILE A 14 28.92 -9.23 -2.20
N LYS A 15 28.28 -9.74 -1.12
CA LYS A 15 28.17 -9.03 0.14
C LYS A 15 29.55 -8.74 0.74
N ASP A 16 30.41 -9.76 0.82
CA ASP A 16 31.76 -9.64 1.37
C ASP A 16 32.61 -8.66 0.54
N LYS A 17 32.50 -8.71 -0.80
CA LYS A 17 33.14 -7.75 -1.71
C LYS A 17 32.65 -6.33 -1.48
N ALA A 18 31.34 -6.13 -1.27
CA ALA A 18 30.78 -4.80 -1.02
C ALA A 18 31.27 -4.22 0.32
N GLN A 19 31.31 -5.04 1.38
CA GLN A 19 31.87 -4.62 2.67
C GLN A 19 33.35 -4.29 2.58
N SER A 20 34.13 -5.12 1.88
CA SER A 20 35.57 -4.89 1.65
C SER A 20 35.80 -3.59 0.87
N PHE A 21 34.98 -3.34 -0.15
CA PHE A 21 35.02 -2.10 -0.92
C PHE A 21 34.74 -0.87 -0.05
N THR A 22 33.72 -0.93 0.81
CA THR A 22 33.41 0.15 1.75
C THR A 22 34.61 0.47 2.65
N SER A 23 35.23 -0.56 3.24
CA SER A 23 36.43 -0.38 4.08
C SER A 23 37.61 0.20 3.30
N GLN A 24 37.78 -0.18 2.03
CA GLN A 24 38.87 0.32 1.19
C GLN A 24 38.66 1.79 0.83
N VAL A 25 37.45 2.18 0.42
CA VAL A 25 37.12 3.57 0.08
C VAL A 25 37.30 4.49 1.30
N ASN A 26 36.91 4.04 2.49
CA ASN A 26 37.05 4.84 3.72
C ASN A 26 38.51 5.16 4.09
N GLN A 27 39.50 4.42 3.58
CA GLN A 27 40.92 4.75 3.77
C GLN A 27 41.36 5.97 2.96
N ASP A 28 40.68 6.25 1.85
CA ASP A 28 41.01 7.34 0.93
C ASP A 28 40.11 8.57 1.14
N LEU A 29 39.11 8.49 2.02
CA LEU A 29 38.18 9.60 2.28
C LEU A 29 38.79 10.65 3.22
N PRO A 30 38.47 11.95 3.01
CA PRO A 30 38.86 13.01 3.92
C PRO A 30 38.31 12.82 5.35
N GLU A 31 39.00 13.40 6.32
CA GLU A 31 38.55 13.41 7.71
C GLU A 31 37.12 13.98 7.84
N GLY A 32 36.25 13.22 8.50
CA GLY A 32 34.82 13.56 8.66
C GLY A 32 33.88 13.00 7.57
N MET A 33 34.40 12.26 6.59
CA MET A 33 33.59 11.52 5.62
C MET A 33 33.72 10.01 5.84
N GLU A 34 32.59 9.31 5.82
CA GLU A 34 32.53 7.86 5.95
C GLU A 34 31.44 7.31 5.00
N LEU A 35 31.79 6.28 4.24
CA LEU A 35 30.84 5.44 3.53
C LEU A 35 30.44 4.31 4.47
N GLU A 36 29.13 4.18 4.74
CA GLU A 36 28.59 3.10 5.57
C GLU A 36 27.94 2.02 4.70
N PHE A 37 28.12 0.76 5.08
CA PHE A 37 27.41 -0.35 4.48
C PHE A 37 26.06 -0.54 5.19
N GLU A 38 24.99 0.01 4.63
CA GLU A 38 23.66 -0.03 5.28
C GLU A 38 23.00 -1.43 5.30
N GLY A 39 23.26 -2.28 4.30
CA GLY A 39 22.63 -3.59 4.25
C GLY A 39 22.69 -4.27 2.88
N PHE A 40 22.14 -5.49 2.83
CA PHE A 40 22.15 -6.32 1.64
C PHE A 40 20.82 -7.08 1.51
N PHE A 41 20.19 -6.97 0.34
CA PHE A 41 18.83 -7.46 0.11
C PHE A 41 18.83 -8.49 -1.02
N GLN A 42 18.09 -9.58 -0.82
CA GLN A 42 18.00 -10.69 -1.79
C GLN A 42 17.30 -10.25 -3.07
N ARG A 43 16.21 -9.52 -2.92
CA ARG A 43 15.41 -8.99 -4.03
C ARG A 43 14.91 -7.59 -3.71
N GLY A 44 14.72 -6.82 -4.76
CA GLY A 44 14.23 -5.45 -4.69
C GLY A 44 13.27 -5.14 -5.83
N PHE A 45 12.23 -4.39 -5.50
CA PHE A 45 11.24 -3.88 -6.42
C PHE A 45 11.22 -2.36 -6.36
N PHE A 46 11.55 -1.72 -7.49
CA PHE A 46 11.65 -0.26 -7.60
C PHE A 46 10.58 0.25 -8.56
N VAL A 47 9.66 1.08 -8.03
CA VAL A 47 8.57 1.70 -8.79
C VAL A 47 9.03 3.03 -9.36
N THR A 48 9.42 3.96 -8.49
CA THR A 48 9.97 5.27 -8.84
C THR A 48 11.01 5.72 -7.81
N LYS A 49 11.63 6.89 -8.04
CA LYS A 49 12.52 7.52 -7.05
C LYS A 49 11.82 7.60 -5.68
N LYS A 50 12.47 7.06 -4.64
CA LYS A 50 11.96 6.95 -3.25
C LYS A 50 10.75 6.02 -3.04
N ARG A 51 10.34 5.24 -4.04
CA ARG A 51 9.22 4.27 -3.94
C ARG A 51 9.70 2.87 -4.29
N TYR A 52 10.01 2.07 -3.27
CA TYR A 52 10.57 0.74 -3.44
C TYR A 52 10.22 -0.21 -2.29
N ALA A 53 10.37 -1.50 -2.55
CA ALA A 53 10.28 -2.57 -1.56
C ALA A 53 11.50 -3.50 -1.71
N LEU A 54 12.10 -3.88 -0.60
CA LEU A 54 13.27 -4.76 -0.53
C LEU A 54 12.93 -5.93 0.39
N ILE A 55 13.53 -7.10 0.17
CA ILE A 55 13.36 -8.25 1.07
C ILE A 55 14.71 -8.80 1.53
N GLN A 56 14.76 -9.11 2.82
CA GLN A 56 15.88 -9.78 3.46
C GLN A 56 15.34 -10.74 4.53
N ASP A 57 15.66 -12.03 4.40
CA ASP A 57 15.29 -13.07 5.38
C ASP A 57 13.79 -13.07 5.76
N GLY A 58 12.91 -12.90 4.75
CA GLY A 58 11.45 -12.83 4.92
C GLY A 58 10.90 -11.48 5.42
N ASN A 59 11.78 -10.54 5.79
CA ASN A 59 11.41 -9.20 6.21
C ASN A 59 11.40 -8.25 5.01
N ILE A 60 10.24 -7.62 4.78
CA ILE A 60 10.08 -6.64 3.71
C ILE A 60 10.30 -5.23 4.26
N VAL A 61 11.24 -4.50 3.65
CA VAL A 61 11.47 -3.08 3.89
C VAL A 61 10.79 -2.28 2.78
N VAL A 62 9.85 -1.42 3.15
CA VAL A 62 9.09 -0.59 2.19
C VAL A 62 9.36 0.88 2.42
N LYS A 63 9.59 1.63 1.33
CA LYS A 63 9.76 3.08 1.33
C LYS A 63 8.85 3.72 0.30
N GLY A 64 8.11 4.75 0.71
CA GLY A 64 7.28 5.59 -0.17
C GLY A 64 6.06 4.91 -0.81
N LEU A 65 5.78 3.65 -0.48
CA LEU A 65 4.53 2.98 -0.88
C LEU A 65 3.42 3.21 0.16
N GLU A 66 2.19 2.98 -0.25
CA GLU A 66 0.97 3.14 0.54
C GLU A 66 0.96 2.30 1.83
N LEU A 67 1.71 1.20 1.88
CA LEU A 67 1.82 0.28 3.01
C LEU A 67 2.13 0.99 4.33
N VAL A 68 3.00 2.00 4.28
CA VAL A 68 3.46 2.74 5.48
C VAL A 68 2.64 4.01 5.76
N ARG A 69 1.64 4.32 4.93
CA ARG A 69 0.85 5.55 5.04
C ARG A 69 -0.32 5.37 6.00
N ARG A 70 -0.46 6.23 7.02
CA ARG A 70 -1.53 6.11 8.03
C ARG A 70 -2.93 6.37 7.47
N ASP A 71 -3.03 7.14 6.40
CA ASP A 71 -4.29 7.56 5.75
C ASP A 71 -4.87 6.55 4.75
N TRP A 72 -4.35 5.31 4.73
CA TRP A 72 -4.88 4.21 3.92
C TRP A 72 -5.53 3.15 4.79
N ALA A 73 -6.67 2.63 4.32
CA ALA A 73 -7.40 1.55 4.96
C ALA A 73 -6.52 0.28 5.08
N PRO A 74 -6.62 -0.48 6.19
CA PRO A 74 -5.83 -1.70 6.37
C PRO A 74 -6.01 -2.73 5.24
N VAL A 75 -7.19 -2.83 4.62
CA VAL A 75 -7.40 -3.72 3.46
C VAL A 75 -6.45 -3.42 2.30
N ALA A 76 -6.22 -2.15 1.98
CA ALA A 76 -5.31 -1.75 0.91
C ALA A 76 -3.86 -2.07 1.27
N LYS A 77 -3.47 -1.82 2.53
CA LYS A 77 -2.13 -2.13 3.04
C LYS A 77 -1.85 -3.63 3.02
N LYS A 78 -2.75 -4.44 3.58
CA LYS A 78 -2.67 -5.90 3.59
C LYS A 78 -2.58 -6.45 2.17
N THR A 79 -3.38 -5.90 1.24
CA THR A 79 -3.34 -6.32 -0.17
C THR A 79 -2.00 -5.96 -0.82
N GLN A 80 -1.50 -4.73 -0.61
CA GLN A 80 -0.20 -4.31 -1.13
C GLN A 80 0.94 -5.17 -0.57
N GLU A 81 0.91 -5.52 0.72
CA GLU A 81 1.89 -6.41 1.34
C GLU A 81 1.86 -7.81 0.73
N LYS A 82 0.67 -8.43 0.62
CA LYS A 82 0.49 -9.75 0.00
C LYS A 82 1.00 -9.77 -1.46
N VAL A 83 0.71 -8.71 -2.22
CA VAL A 83 1.22 -8.53 -3.59
C VAL A 83 2.75 -8.44 -3.60
N LEU A 84 3.34 -7.63 -2.73
CA LEU A 84 4.80 -7.51 -2.64
C LEU A 84 5.46 -8.84 -2.24
N ARG A 85 4.87 -9.60 -1.32
CA ARG A 85 5.35 -10.95 -0.95
C ARG A 85 5.29 -11.90 -2.14
N ALA A 86 4.17 -11.96 -2.87
CA ALA A 86 4.06 -12.80 -4.06
C ALA A 86 5.13 -12.47 -5.12
N LEU A 87 5.54 -11.21 -5.24
CA LEU A 87 6.59 -10.79 -6.16
C LEU A 87 8.01 -11.02 -5.62
N LEU A 88 8.26 -10.65 -4.36
CA LEU A 88 9.60 -10.65 -3.76
C LEU A 88 9.98 -12.01 -3.18
N GLU A 89 9.04 -12.82 -2.69
CA GLU A 89 9.33 -14.15 -2.13
C GLU A 89 9.18 -15.24 -3.20
N GLU A 90 8.11 -15.16 -3.99
CA GLU A 90 7.72 -16.24 -4.91
C GLU A 90 8.00 -15.93 -6.39
N GLY A 91 8.23 -14.67 -6.74
CA GLY A 91 8.43 -14.28 -8.14
C GLY A 91 7.23 -14.55 -9.04
N SER A 92 6.02 -14.47 -8.49
CA SER A 92 4.80 -14.78 -9.23
C SER A 92 3.91 -13.54 -9.42
N PRO A 93 4.06 -12.83 -10.56
CA PRO A 93 3.12 -11.80 -10.98
C PRO A 93 1.67 -12.30 -11.10
N GLN A 94 1.47 -13.54 -11.54
CA GLN A 94 0.14 -14.14 -11.67
C GLN A 94 -0.53 -14.28 -10.29
N LYS A 95 0.22 -14.71 -9.27
CA LYS A 95 -0.29 -14.77 -7.90
C LYS A 95 -0.60 -13.38 -7.36
N ALA A 96 0.24 -12.39 -7.65
CA ALA A 96 -0.02 -11.00 -7.28
C ALA A 96 -1.35 -10.47 -7.87
N VAL A 97 -1.63 -10.73 -9.16
CA VAL A 97 -2.89 -10.34 -9.79
C VAL A 97 -4.09 -11.04 -9.13
N ARG A 98 -3.98 -12.36 -8.88
CA ARG A 98 -5.05 -13.13 -8.21
C ARG A 98 -5.38 -12.57 -6.82
N ILE A 99 -4.36 -12.25 -6.01
CA ILE A 99 -4.55 -11.64 -4.69
C ILE A 99 -5.40 -10.37 -4.77
N VAL A 100 -5.16 -9.51 -5.78
CA VAL A 100 -5.95 -8.29 -5.94
C VAL A 100 -7.38 -8.60 -6.36
N GLN A 101 -7.57 -9.53 -7.30
CA GLN A 101 -8.90 -9.95 -7.75
C GLN A 101 -9.72 -10.56 -6.61
N ASP A 102 -9.10 -11.40 -5.79
CA ASP A 102 -9.74 -12.03 -4.64
C ASP A 102 -10.13 -10.99 -3.59
N THR A 103 -9.23 -10.06 -3.22
CA THR A 103 -9.58 -8.96 -2.31
C THR A 103 -10.73 -8.11 -2.86
N MET A 104 -10.72 -7.78 -4.15
CA MET A 104 -11.82 -7.01 -4.75
C MET A 104 -13.15 -7.77 -4.67
N GLN A 105 -13.14 -9.09 -4.80
CA GLN A 105 -14.32 -9.92 -4.65
C GLN A 105 -14.79 -9.95 -3.19
N GLU A 106 -13.90 -10.14 -2.22
CA GLU A 106 -14.21 -10.07 -0.79
C GLU A 106 -14.88 -8.74 -0.41
N ILE A 107 -14.35 -7.62 -0.93
CA ILE A 107 -14.93 -6.28 -0.72
C ILE A 107 -16.29 -6.13 -1.41
N LYS A 108 -16.53 -6.75 -2.57
CA LYS A 108 -17.85 -6.70 -3.22
C LYS A 108 -18.89 -7.51 -2.46
N ASP A 109 -18.49 -8.67 -1.94
CA ASP A 109 -19.38 -9.64 -1.32
C ASP A 109 -19.73 -9.29 0.14
N GLY A 110 -19.11 -8.26 0.72
CA GLY A 110 -19.34 -7.93 2.14
C GLY A 110 -18.47 -8.74 3.10
N ASN A 111 -17.54 -9.54 2.60
CA ASN A 111 -16.68 -10.44 3.39
C ASN A 111 -15.46 -9.70 3.95
N ILE A 112 -15.70 -8.56 4.59
CA ILE A 112 -14.64 -7.72 5.15
C ILE A 112 -15.07 -7.12 6.49
N SER A 113 -14.11 -7.03 7.42
CA SER A 113 -14.36 -6.45 8.73
C SER A 113 -14.40 -4.93 8.68
N LEU A 114 -15.10 -4.31 9.64
CA LEU A 114 -15.14 -2.87 9.76
C LEU A 114 -13.73 -2.30 10.03
N GLU A 115 -12.94 -3.02 10.83
CA GLU A 115 -11.55 -2.69 11.17
C GLU A 115 -10.67 -2.54 9.93
N ASP A 116 -10.89 -3.39 8.92
CA ASP A 116 -10.12 -3.36 7.67
C ASP A 116 -10.49 -2.20 6.74
N LEU A 117 -11.61 -1.53 7.03
CA LEU A 117 -12.12 -0.38 6.30
C LEU A 117 -11.80 0.97 6.96
N VAL A 118 -11.31 0.97 8.20
CA VAL A 118 -11.11 2.22 8.97
C VAL A 118 -9.95 3.03 8.38
N ILE A 119 -10.22 4.29 8.07
CA ILE A 119 -9.21 5.27 7.67
C ILE A 119 -8.90 6.17 8.86
N HIS A 120 -7.62 6.43 9.09
CA HIS A 120 -7.13 7.30 10.16
C HIS A 120 -6.56 8.58 9.56
N THR A 121 -7.02 9.74 10.02
CA THR A 121 -6.44 11.03 9.60
C THR A 121 -6.38 11.98 10.79
N GLN A 122 -5.22 12.59 11.00
CA GLN A 122 -5.04 13.57 12.06
C GLN A 122 -5.55 14.94 11.61
N LEU A 123 -6.33 15.60 12.46
CA LEU A 123 -6.70 17.00 12.28
C LEU A 123 -5.52 17.90 12.60
N THR A 124 -5.27 18.88 11.74
CA THR A 124 -4.22 19.90 11.93
C THR A 124 -4.77 21.19 12.51
N LYS A 125 -6.09 21.39 12.48
CA LYS A 125 -6.81 22.54 13.03
C LYS A 125 -8.21 22.14 13.47
N ASN A 126 -8.99 23.08 14.02
CA ASN A 126 -10.37 22.80 14.41
C ASN A 126 -11.21 22.46 13.17
N PRO A 127 -12.16 21.49 13.24
CA PRO A 127 -13.02 21.12 12.11
C PRO A 127 -13.76 22.29 11.46
N GLU A 128 -14.10 23.33 12.24
CA GLU A 128 -14.79 24.54 11.78
C GLU A 128 -13.91 25.46 10.92
N GLU A 129 -12.59 25.42 11.10
CA GLU A 129 -11.61 26.27 10.39
C GLU A 129 -11.17 25.68 9.02
N TYR A 130 -11.70 24.52 8.65
CA TYR A 130 -11.45 23.93 7.33
C TYR A 130 -12.40 24.52 6.28
N VAL A 131 -11.81 25.20 5.30
CA VAL A 131 -12.52 25.67 4.10
C VAL A 131 -12.93 24.49 3.21
N GLN A 132 -12.06 23.48 3.11
CA GLN A 132 -12.31 22.30 2.28
C GLN A 132 -13.08 21.24 3.07
N SER A 133 -14.12 20.70 2.45
CA SER A 133 -14.89 19.58 2.98
C SER A 133 -14.18 18.26 2.67
N ALA A 134 -13.09 17.97 3.38
CA ALA A 134 -12.39 16.69 3.29
C ALA A 134 -13.11 15.60 4.12
N PRO A 135 -12.97 14.31 3.78
CA PRO A 135 -13.65 13.20 4.49
C PRO A 135 -13.46 13.21 6.02
N HIS A 136 -12.21 13.32 6.48
CA HIS A 136 -11.88 13.37 7.91
C HIS A 136 -12.47 14.60 8.62
N VAL A 137 -12.60 15.74 7.93
CA VAL A 137 -13.23 16.96 8.47
C VAL A 137 -14.74 16.75 8.62
N MET A 138 -15.39 16.16 7.62
CA MET A 138 -16.83 15.90 7.68
C MET A 138 -17.18 14.84 8.74
N ALA A 139 -16.36 13.79 8.86
CA ALA A 139 -16.49 12.83 9.94
C ALA A 139 -16.31 13.52 11.31
N ALA A 140 -15.29 14.38 11.46
CA ALA A 140 -15.09 15.17 12.67
C ALA A 140 -16.32 16.04 13.03
N LYS A 141 -16.88 16.76 12.05
CA LYS A 141 -18.10 17.58 12.26
C LYS A 141 -19.30 16.72 12.69
N LYS A 142 -19.49 15.54 12.09
CA LYS A 142 -20.54 14.59 12.51
C LYS A 142 -20.32 14.09 13.94
N ALA A 143 -19.07 13.83 14.33
CA ALA A 143 -18.73 13.44 15.68
C ALA A 143 -19.01 14.59 16.68
N MET A 144 -18.65 15.82 16.36
CA MET A 144 -18.95 17.01 17.17
C MET A 144 -20.45 17.25 17.33
N ALA A 145 -21.24 17.07 16.27
CA ALA A 145 -22.70 17.17 16.32
C ALA A 145 -23.35 16.16 17.29
N LYS A 146 -22.65 15.05 17.58
CA LYS A 146 -23.04 14.05 18.59
C LYS A 146 -22.39 14.28 19.96
N GLY A 147 -21.81 15.46 20.20
CA GLY A 147 -21.20 15.83 21.48
C GLY A 147 -19.80 15.29 21.74
N ARG A 148 -19.15 14.66 20.75
CA ARG A 148 -17.77 14.17 20.90
C ARG A 148 -16.78 15.34 20.83
N LYS A 149 -15.83 15.38 21.76
CA LYS A 149 -14.76 16.40 21.75
C LYS A 149 -13.75 16.07 20.67
N VAL A 150 -13.60 16.97 19.70
CA VAL A 150 -12.68 16.84 18.58
C VAL A 150 -11.98 18.17 18.36
N GLY A 151 -10.66 18.13 18.16
CA GLY A 151 -9.85 19.33 17.93
C GLY A 151 -8.52 19.03 17.23
N PRO A 152 -7.63 20.03 17.10
CA PRO A 152 -6.31 19.85 16.52
C PRO A 152 -5.54 18.71 17.21
N GLY A 153 -4.82 17.92 16.44
CA GLY A 153 -4.08 16.74 16.93
C GLY A 153 -4.93 15.48 17.08
N THR A 154 -6.27 15.58 17.08
CA THR A 154 -7.17 14.41 17.17
C THR A 154 -7.05 13.54 15.93
N ILE A 155 -6.93 12.23 16.12
CA ILE A 155 -6.97 11.25 15.03
C ILE A 155 -8.43 10.86 14.79
N ILE A 156 -8.96 11.26 13.64
CA ILE A 156 -10.31 10.90 13.21
C ILE A 156 -10.26 9.54 12.54
N ARG A 157 -11.10 8.63 13.04
CA ARG A 157 -11.32 7.29 12.52
C ARG A 157 -12.66 7.29 11.81
N TYR A 158 -12.67 6.94 10.54
CA TYR A 158 -13.90 6.98 9.75
C TYR A 158 -13.94 5.90 8.68
N VAL A 159 -15.15 5.60 8.23
CA VAL A 159 -15.46 4.69 7.13
C VAL A 159 -16.27 5.46 6.09
N VAL A 160 -16.10 5.12 4.81
CA VAL A 160 -16.88 5.72 3.74
C VAL A 160 -18.05 4.80 3.40
N ILE A 161 -19.27 5.31 3.59
CA ILE A 161 -20.52 4.56 3.36
C ILE A 161 -21.08 4.81 1.97
N ARG A 162 -21.97 3.93 1.48
CA ARG A 162 -22.68 4.08 0.21
C ARG A 162 -23.52 5.36 0.22
N GLY A 163 -23.63 5.99 -0.95
CA GLY A 163 -24.42 7.20 -1.13
C GLY A 163 -24.15 7.84 -2.49
N ARG A 164 -24.98 8.82 -2.87
CA ARG A 164 -24.83 9.58 -4.13
C ARG A 164 -24.05 10.87 -3.93
N GLU A 165 -23.85 11.26 -2.68
CA GLU A 165 -23.13 12.46 -2.28
C GLU A 165 -21.63 12.33 -2.52
N ALA A 166 -20.94 13.46 -2.42
CA ALA A 166 -19.49 13.48 -2.45
C ALA A 166 -18.89 12.56 -1.36
N ILE A 167 -17.74 11.93 -1.66
CA ILE A 167 -17.03 11.02 -0.73
C ILE A 167 -16.87 11.64 0.66
N SER A 168 -16.62 12.94 0.73
CA SER A 168 -16.46 13.64 2.01
C SER A 168 -17.73 13.64 2.85
N GLN A 169 -18.90 13.84 2.24
CA GLN A 169 -20.18 13.78 2.96
C GLN A 169 -20.54 12.35 3.38
N ARG A 170 -20.01 11.34 2.67
CA ARG A 170 -20.18 9.92 2.97
C ARG A 170 -19.20 9.37 4.01
N ALA A 171 -18.27 10.19 4.49
CA ALA A 171 -17.40 9.81 5.61
C ALA A 171 -18.18 9.84 6.93
N VAL A 172 -18.18 8.72 7.64
CA VAL A 172 -18.90 8.54 8.91
C VAL A 172 -17.88 8.14 9.99
N PRO A 173 -17.91 8.76 11.18
CA PRO A 173 -17.08 8.34 12.31
C PRO A 173 -17.23 6.84 12.56
N LEU A 174 -16.13 6.16 12.88
CA LEU A 174 -16.14 4.71 13.10
C LEU A 174 -17.19 4.30 14.13
N GLU A 175 -17.35 5.07 15.20
CA GLU A 175 -18.29 4.80 16.29
C GLU A 175 -19.77 4.86 15.85
N ASP A 176 -20.03 5.41 14.67
CA ASP A 176 -21.36 5.53 14.07
C ASP A 176 -21.52 4.67 12.80
N ALA A 177 -20.48 3.94 12.40
CA ALA A 177 -20.45 3.19 11.15
C ALA A 177 -20.95 1.76 11.35
N ASP A 178 -21.71 1.27 10.36
CA ASP A 178 -22.11 -0.13 10.24
C ASP A 178 -21.40 -0.74 9.01
N VAL A 179 -20.82 -1.93 9.18
CA VAL A 179 -20.12 -2.63 8.10
C VAL A 179 -21.05 -2.96 6.94
N SER A 180 -22.35 -3.14 7.14
CA SER A 180 -23.29 -3.36 6.04
C SER A 180 -23.44 -2.15 5.10
N GLN A 181 -22.99 -0.96 5.53
CA GLN A 181 -23.20 0.30 4.83
C GLN A 181 -21.97 0.80 4.06
N TYR A 182 -20.78 0.19 4.20
CA TYR A 182 -19.59 0.68 3.50
C TYR A 182 -19.78 0.67 1.98
N ASP A 183 -19.08 1.57 1.28
CA ASP A 183 -19.07 1.65 -0.19
C ASP A 183 -17.98 0.77 -0.81
N PRO A 184 -18.30 -0.42 -1.38
CA PRO A 184 -17.31 -1.29 -1.98
C PRO A 184 -16.52 -0.62 -3.10
N SER A 185 -17.18 0.19 -3.91
CA SER A 185 -16.55 0.86 -5.05
C SER A 185 -15.50 1.85 -4.57
N TYR A 186 -15.78 2.61 -3.50
CA TYR A 186 -14.77 3.49 -2.90
C TYR A 186 -13.53 2.71 -2.43
N TYR A 187 -13.70 1.60 -1.71
CA TYR A 187 -12.55 0.83 -1.23
C TYR A 187 -11.77 0.16 -2.37
N ILE A 188 -12.44 -0.26 -3.44
CA ILE A 188 -11.76 -0.82 -4.61
C ILE A 188 -11.01 0.27 -5.39
N ASP A 189 -11.70 1.33 -5.79
CA ASP A 189 -11.20 2.33 -6.74
C ASP A 189 -10.30 3.38 -6.08
N ASN A 190 -10.52 3.69 -4.80
CA ASN A 190 -9.78 4.73 -4.09
C ASN A 190 -8.79 4.17 -3.06
N GLN A 191 -8.83 2.88 -2.71
CA GLN A 191 -7.92 2.27 -1.72
C GLN A 191 -7.13 1.08 -2.30
N VAL A 192 -7.77 0.02 -2.78
CA VAL A 192 -7.04 -1.18 -3.21
C VAL A 192 -6.31 -0.95 -4.52
N LEU A 193 -7.00 -0.55 -5.59
CA LEU A 193 -6.39 -0.40 -6.91
C LEU A 193 -5.24 0.62 -6.91
N PRO A 194 -5.39 1.84 -6.36
CA PRO A 194 -4.29 2.80 -6.37
C PRO A 194 -3.02 2.34 -5.64
N ALA A 195 -3.16 1.46 -4.63
CA ALA A 195 -2.04 0.90 -3.89
C ALA A 195 -1.29 -0.16 -4.71
N VAL A 196 -1.96 -0.92 -5.58
CA VAL A 196 -1.36 -2.07 -6.26
C VAL A 196 -1.11 -1.87 -7.74
N THR A 197 -1.86 -1.00 -8.43
CA THR A 197 -1.78 -0.81 -9.90
C THR A 197 -0.35 -0.53 -10.35
N ARG A 198 0.36 0.41 -9.71
CA ARG A 198 1.74 0.75 -10.11
C ARG A 198 2.73 -0.40 -9.94
N ILE A 199 2.48 -1.28 -8.95
CA ILE A 199 3.33 -2.45 -8.71
C ILE A 199 3.09 -3.47 -9.81
N ILE A 200 1.82 -3.73 -10.13
CA ILE A 200 1.39 -4.73 -11.11
C ILE A 200 1.78 -4.31 -12.54
N GLU A 201 1.59 -3.04 -12.89
CA GLU A 201 2.02 -2.48 -14.19
C GLU A 201 3.54 -2.60 -14.39
N ALA A 202 4.32 -2.35 -13.34
CA ALA A 202 5.78 -2.45 -13.41
C ALA A 202 6.31 -3.89 -13.53
N VAL A 203 5.46 -4.90 -13.34
CA VAL A 203 5.77 -6.31 -13.65
C VAL A 203 5.09 -6.80 -14.94
N GLY A 204 4.56 -5.89 -15.75
CA GLY A 204 4.07 -6.17 -17.11
C GLY A 204 2.59 -6.54 -17.21
N TYR A 205 1.80 -6.35 -16.15
CA TYR A 205 0.36 -6.60 -16.16
C TYR A 205 -0.38 -5.26 -16.16
N PRO A 206 -1.10 -4.91 -17.24
CA PRO A 206 -1.84 -3.67 -17.30
C PRO A 206 -3.06 -3.71 -16.34
N LYS A 207 -3.60 -2.54 -16.00
CA LYS A 207 -4.70 -2.41 -15.05
C LYS A 207 -5.93 -3.23 -15.46
N GLU A 208 -6.15 -3.40 -16.75
CA GLU A 208 -7.26 -4.16 -17.33
C GLU A 208 -7.21 -5.64 -16.91
N ASP A 209 -6.02 -6.22 -16.79
CA ASP A 209 -5.84 -7.62 -16.37
C ASP A 209 -6.17 -7.81 -14.88
N ILE A 210 -6.15 -6.72 -14.09
CA ILE A 210 -6.59 -6.74 -12.69
C ILE A 210 -8.12 -6.73 -12.64
N ILE A 211 -8.76 -5.90 -13.46
CA ILE A 211 -10.21 -5.64 -13.41
C ILE A 211 -11.01 -6.76 -14.07
N HIS A 212 -10.49 -7.36 -15.14
CA HIS A 212 -11.15 -8.44 -15.86
C HIS A 212 -10.73 -9.80 -15.28
N LYS A 213 -11.67 -10.51 -14.65
CA LYS A 213 -11.55 -11.96 -14.45
C LYS A 213 -11.55 -12.59 -15.85
N GLU A 214 -10.42 -13.19 -16.22
CA GLU A 214 -10.24 -13.99 -17.43
C GLU A 214 -10.26 -13.20 -18.75
N LYS A 215 -9.08 -12.96 -19.32
CA LYS A 215 -8.97 -13.22 -20.77
C LYS A 215 -9.25 -14.70 -20.95
N GLN A 216 -10.47 -15.02 -21.34
CA GLN A 216 -10.79 -16.21 -22.10
C GLN A 216 -9.65 -16.42 -23.08
N SER A 217 -8.97 -17.57 -23.00
CA SER A 217 -7.93 -17.97 -23.93
C SER A 217 -8.42 -17.62 -25.33
N SER A 218 -7.82 -16.63 -25.99
CA SER A 218 -8.16 -16.37 -27.38
C SER A 218 -7.83 -17.65 -28.14
N LEU A 219 -8.79 -18.13 -28.92
CA LEU A 219 -8.70 -19.35 -29.72
C LEU A 219 -7.48 -19.39 -30.67
N ASP A 220 -6.75 -18.27 -30.81
CA ASP A 220 -5.50 -18.13 -31.56
C ASP A 220 -4.30 -18.87 -30.93
N ALA A 221 -4.43 -19.47 -29.74
CA ALA A 221 -3.40 -20.33 -29.15
C ALA A 221 -3.45 -21.79 -29.67
N PHE A 222 -4.44 -22.14 -30.50
CA PHE A 222 -4.67 -23.50 -30.99
C PHE A 222 -4.78 -23.62 -32.53
N PHE A 223 -4.50 -22.55 -33.28
CA PHE A 223 -4.45 -22.55 -34.75
C PHE A 223 -3.10 -22.07 -35.27
#